data_AF-A0A936VT49-F1
#
_entry.id   AF-A0A936VT49-F1
#
_cell.length_a   1.000
_cell.length_b   1.000
_cell.length_c   1.000
_cell.angle_alpha   90.00
_cell.angle_beta   90.00
_cell.angle_gamma   90.00
#
_symmetry.space_group_name_H-M   'P 1'
#
loop_
_entity.id
_entity.type
_entity.pdbx_description
1 polymer ?
#
loop_
_entity_poly.entity_id
_entity_poly.type
_entity_poly.pdbx_seq_one_letter_code
_entity_poly.pdbx_strand_id
1 'polypeptide(L)'
;MTNSIDFDKQRFMILSGSNMSGKSTFLRTLGVNLILARIGAPVCASHASIHPMDVWVSMRLADSLAENESYFFAEVKRLKEIVTPPKWEIVLYCWMKY
;
A
#
# COMPACT_ATOMS: atom_id res chain seq x y z
N MET A 1 -8.04 -7.28 -15.95
CA MET A 1 -9.04 -7.48 -14.88
C MET A 1 -9.11 -6.18 -14.08
N THR A 2 -10.31 -5.67 -13.81
CA THR A 2 -10.53 -4.43 -13.04
C THR A 2 -10.75 -4.76 -11.56
N ASN A 3 -10.34 -3.86 -10.66
CA ASN A 3 -10.55 -4.01 -9.22
C ASN A 3 -11.21 -2.74 -8.67
N SER A 4 -11.96 -2.88 -7.58
CA SER A 4 -12.69 -1.78 -6.92
C SER A 4 -12.25 -1.67 -5.46
N ILE A 5 -12.23 -0.45 -4.93
CA ILE A 5 -11.91 -0.18 -3.52
C ILE A 5 -12.68 1.04 -3.02
N ASP A 6 -13.04 1.01 -1.74
CA ASP A 6 -13.70 2.10 -1.04
C ASP A 6 -13.12 2.20 0.39
N PHE A 7 -12.79 3.42 0.82
CA PHE A 7 -12.21 3.74 2.12
C PHE A 7 -13.12 4.65 2.98
N ASP A 8 -14.35 4.94 2.54
CA ASP A 8 -15.25 5.88 3.23
C ASP A 8 -15.54 5.46 4.68
N LYS A 9 -15.77 4.15 4.89
CA LYS A 9 -16.05 3.59 6.23
C LYS A 9 -14.84 2.97 6.92
N GLN A 10 -13.75 2.72 6.19
CA GLN A 10 -12.59 1.98 6.68
C GLN A 10 -11.31 2.69 6.24
N ARG A 11 -10.53 3.19 7.20
CA ARG A 11 -9.23 3.84 6.94
C ARG A 11 -8.06 2.86 6.84
N PHE A 12 -8.32 1.57 7.03
CA PHE A 12 -7.32 0.52 7.05
C PHE A 12 -7.87 -0.75 6.40
N MET A 13 -7.07 -1.36 5.53
CA MET A 13 -7.42 -2.58 4.81
C MET A 13 -6.24 -3.57 4.86
N ILE A 14 -6.53 -4.81 5.24
CA ILE A 14 -5.55 -5.91 5.17
C ILE A 14 -5.75 -6.65 3.85
N LEU A 15 -4.74 -6.62 2.99
CA LEU A 15 -4.74 -7.37 1.74
C LEU A 15 -4.01 -8.71 1.92
N SER A 16 -4.77 -9.80 2.06
CA SER A 16 -4.26 -11.16 2.21
C SER A 16 -4.53 -12.01 0.96
N GLY A 17 -3.77 -13.09 0.78
CA GLY A 17 -3.91 -14.03 -0.35
C GLY A 17 -2.59 -14.71 -0.71
N SER A 18 -2.63 -15.70 -1.60
CA SER A 18 -1.44 -16.45 -2.04
C SER A 18 -0.39 -15.56 -2.72
N ASN A 19 0.87 -15.97 -2.69
CA ASN A 19 1.88 -15.35 -3.53
C ASN A 19 1.42 -15.35 -5.00
N MET A 20 1.75 -14.28 -5.72
CA MET A 20 1.37 -14.10 -7.12
C MET A 20 -0.14 -13.88 -7.39
N SER A 21 -0.99 -13.75 -6.35
CA SER A 21 -2.43 -13.42 -6.50
C SER A 21 -2.72 -11.98 -6.98
N GLY A 22 -1.69 -11.22 -7.39
CA GLY A 22 -1.84 -9.85 -7.88
C GLY A 22 -1.90 -8.75 -6.83
N LYS A 23 -1.61 -9.04 -5.54
CA LYS A 23 -1.63 -8.04 -4.45
C LYS A 23 -0.73 -6.83 -4.72
N SER A 24 0.53 -7.10 -5.07
CA SER A 24 1.51 -6.03 -5.38
C SER A 24 1.11 -5.24 -6.62
N THR A 25 0.52 -5.92 -7.62
CA THR A 25 -0.03 -5.27 -8.82
C THR A 25 -1.18 -4.34 -8.44
N PHE A 26 -2.12 -4.81 -7.62
CA PHE A 26 -3.26 -4.02 -7.14
C PHE A 26 -2.80 -2.75 -6.41
N LEU A 27 -1.87 -2.88 -5.45
CA LEU A 27 -1.38 -1.74 -4.67
C LEU A 27 -0.60 -0.74 -5.53
N ARG A 28 0.19 -1.20 -6.51
CA ARG A 28 0.86 -0.33 -7.48
C ARG A 28 -0.14 0.42 -8.36
N THR A 29 -1.15 -0.27 -8.89
CA THR A 29 -2.19 0.36 -9.71
C THR A 29 -2.98 1.41 -8.91
N LEU A 30 -3.33 1.11 -7.66
CA LEU A 30 -3.98 2.05 -6.76
C LEU A 30 -3.08 3.29 -6.52
N GLY A 31 -1.81 3.07 -6.17
CA GLY A 31 -0.85 4.16 -5.94
C GLY A 31 -0.68 5.07 -7.15
N VAL A 32 -0.56 4.51 -8.37
CA VAL A 32 -0.46 5.29 -9.61
C VAL A 32 -1.72 6.12 -9.83
N ASN A 33 -2.92 5.55 -9.65
CA ASN A 33 -4.17 6.29 -9.80
C ASN A 33 -4.30 7.43 -8.77
N LEU A 34 -3.83 7.24 -7.53
CA LEU A 34 -3.83 8.30 -6.52
C LEU A 34 -2.88 9.45 -6.88
N ILE A 35 -1.69 9.14 -7.41
CA ILE A 35 -0.74 10.15 -7.88
C ILE A 35 -1.30 10.91 -9.08
N LEU A 36 -1.88 10.21 -10.06
CA LEU A 36 -2.54 10.83 -11.22
C LEU A 36 -3.66 11.79 -10.78
N ALA A 37 -4.50 11.36 -9.85
CA ALA A 37 -5.55 12.21 -9.29
C ALA A 37 -4.98 13.46 -8.61
N ARG A 38 -3.88 13.33 -7.85
CA ARG A 38 -3.23 14.45 -7.14
C ARG A 38 -2.68 15.51 -8.09
N ILE A 39 -2.20 15.13 -9.27
CA ILE A 39 -1.71 16.07 -10.29
C ILE A 39 -2.82 16.58 -11.23
N GLY A 40 -4.07 16.20 -11.01
CA GLY A 40 -5.20 16.57 -11.87
C GLY A 40 -5.23 15.83 -13.22
N ALA A 41 -4.50 14.73 -13.35
CA ALA A 41 -4.48 13.91 -14.55
C ALA A 41 -5.65 12.90 -14.55
N PRO A 42 -6.08 12.43 -15.73
CA PRO A 42 -7.07 11.36 -15.83
C PRO A 42 -6.56 10.08 -15.15
N VAL A 43 -7.43 9.43 -14.39
CA VAL A 43 -7.15 8.15 -13.72
C VAL A 43 -7.67 6.98 -14.53
N CYS A 44 -7.04 5.81 -14.37
CA CYS A 44 -7.48 4.57 -15.00
C CYS A 44 -8.55 3.89 -14.16
N ALA A 45 -9.76 4.45 -14.14
CA ALA A 45 -10.94 3.90 -13.47
C ALA A 45 -12.22 4.30 -14.21
N SER A 46 -13.27 3.49 -14.12
CA SER A 46 -14.59 3.85 -14.67
C SER A 46 -15.21 5.02 -13.89
N HIS A 47 -15.00 5.06 -12.57
CA HIS A 47 -15.41 6.13 -11.67
C HIS A 47 -14.38 6.24 -10.53
N ALA A 48 -14.07 7.46 -10.09
CA ALA A 48 -13.17 7.70 -8.97
C ALA A 48 -13.58 8.97 -8.21
N SER A 49 -13.74 8.84 -6.89
CA SER A 49 -13.87 9.97 -5.97
C SER A 49 -12.68 9.91 -5.02
N ILE A 50 -11.78 10.89 -5.11
CA ILE A 50 -10.51 10.88 -4.39
C ILE A 50 -10.33 12.25 -3.72
N HIS A 51 -10.14 12.24 -2.41
CA HIS A 51 -9.74 13.44 -1.68
C HIS A 51 -8.22 13.63 -1.78
N PRO A 52 -7.73 14.88 -1.95
CA PRO A 52 -6.29 15.15 -1.94
C PRO A 52 -5.67 14.68 -0.62
N MET A 53 -4.71 13.75 -0.72
CA MET A 53 -4.03 13.17 0.42
C MET A 53 -2.60 12.75 0.04
N ASP A 54 -1.74 12.66 1.04
CA ASP A 54 -0.42 12.06 0.87
C ASP A 54 -0.53 10.53 0.79
N VAL A 55 0.30 9.95 -0.08
CA VAL A 55 0.29 8.52 -0.37
C VAL A 55 1.60 7.93 0.13
N TRP A 56 1.49 7.01 1.08
CA TRP A 56 2.63 6.28 1.62
C TRP A 56 2.52 4.81 1.26
N VAL A 57 3.61 4.25 0.75
CA VAL A 57 3.65 2.87 0.27
C VAL A 57 4.83 2.16 0.93
N SER A 58 4.52 1.07 1.64
CA SER A 58 5.53 0.15 2.14
C SER A 58 5.30 -1.21 1.51
N MET A 59 6.06 -1.48 0.46
CA MET A 59 6.21 -2.79 -0.16
C MET A 59 7.68 -3.15 -0.08
N ARG A 60 8.00 -4.42 0.22
CA ARG A 60 9.39 -4.88 0.17
C ARG A 60 9.93 -4.65 -1.25
N LEU A 61 10.78 -3.63 -1.45
CA LEU A 61 11.71 -3.60 -2.57
C LEU A 61 12.72 -4.71 -2.30
N ALA A 62 13.13 -5.42 -3.36
CA ALA A 62 13.95 -6.62 -3.31
C ALA A 62 15.05 -6.57 -2.24
N ASP A 63 15.32 -7.73 -1.63
CA ASP A 63 16.27 -7.91 -0.54
C ASP A 63 17.60 -7.19 -0.80
N SER A 64 17.77 -6.02 -0.18
CA SER A 64 19.10 -5.49 0.05
C SER A 64 19.69 -6.32 1.18
N LEU A 65 20.66 -7.17 0.86
CA LEU A 65 21.50 -7.96 1.76
C LEU A 65 22.38 -7.08 2.69
N ALA A 66 21.94 -5.86 3.00
CA ALA A 66 22.72 -4.82 3.63
C ALA A 66 21.94 -4.20 4.79
N GLU A 67 21.72 -4.96 5.86
CA GLU A 67 21.44 -4.40 7.18
C GLU A 67 22.02 -5.36 8.22
N ASN A 68 22.80 -4.82 9.16
CA ASN A 68 23.45 -5.58 10.23
C ASN A 68 22.46 -5.96 11.37
N GLU A 69 21.17 -6.01 11.05
CA GLU A 69 20.06 -6.30 11.96
C GLU A 69 19.43 -7.67 11.65
N SER A 70 18.98 -8.38 12.67
CA SER A 70 18.30 -9.67 12.44
C SER A 70 16.98 -9.47 11.70
N TYR A 71 16.66 -10.40 10.79
CA TYR A 71 15.39 -10.42 10.07
C TYR A 71 14.18 -10.28 11.01
N PHE A 72 14.24 -10.92 12.18
CA PHE A 72 13.20 -10.84 13.20
C PHE A 72 13.01 -9.42 13.73
N PHE A 73 14.10 -8.73 14.05
CA PHE A 73 14.04 -7.36 14.56
C PHE A 73 13.49 -6.39 13.51
N ALA A 74 13.92 -6.53 12.26
CA ALA A 74 13.38 -5.76 11.14
C ALA A 74 11.85 -5.97 10.97
N GLU A 75 11.37 -7.20 11.17
CA GLU A 75 9.94 -7.52 11.07
C GLU A 75 9.12 -6.92 12.21
N VAL A 76 9.63 -6.96 13.45
CA VAL A 76 8.99 -6.33 14.61
C VAL A 76 8.92 -4.81 14.44
N LYS A 77 9.98 -4.19 13.92
CA LYS A 77 10.01 -2.74 13.64
C LYS A 77 8.94 -2.36 12.60
N ARG A 78 8.79 -3.15 11.54
CA ARG A 78 7.76 -2.95 10.51
C ARG A 78 6.34 -3.11 11.08
N LEU A 79 6.11 -4.10 11.95
CA LEU A 79 4.82 -4.26 12.63
C LEU A 79 4.47 -3.04 13.49
N LYS A 80 5.44 -2.44 14.17
CA LYS A 80 5.24 -1.22 14.98
C LYS A 80 4.80 -0.02 14.11
N GLU A 81 5.39 0.13 12.94
CA GLU A 81 5.01 1.17 11.96
C GLU A 81 3.57 0.98 11.46
N ILE A 82 3.15 -0.27 11.21
CA ILE A 82 1.77 -0.59 10.79
C ILE A 82 0.74 -0.27 11.88
N VAL A 83 1.06 -0.56 13.15
CA VAL A 83 0.13 -0.36 14.28
C VAL A 83 -0.02 1.10 14.68
N THR A 84 0.96 1.95 14.33
CA THR A 84 0.98 3.36 14.73
C THR A 84 0.96 4.28 13.50
N PRO A 85 -0.07 4.21 12.64
CA PRO A 85 -0.13 5.08 11.48
C PRO A 85 -0.41 6.52 11.92
N PRO A 86 0.19 7.53 11.27
CA PRO A 86 -0.18 8.93 11.46
C PRO A 86 -1.65 9.17 11.11
N LYS A 87 -2.29 10.10 11.83
CA LYS A 87 -3.76 10.26 11.94
C LYS A 87 -4.52 10.59 10.63
N TRP A 88 -3.84 10.84 9.50
CA TRP A 88 -4.45 11.40 8.28
C TRP A 88 -3.91 10.80 6.98
N GLU A 89 -3.41 9.57 6.99
CA GLU A 89 -2.73 9.00 5.84
C GLU A 89 -3.29 7.64 5.46
N ILE A 90 -3.51 7.42 4.16
CA ILE A 90 -3.72 6.07 3.65
C ILE A 90 -2.36 5.43 3.49
N VAL A 91 -2.06 4.49 4.39
CA VAL A 91 -0.86 3.68 4.29
C VAL A 91 -1.21 2.37 3.60
N LEU A 92 -0.70 2.20 2.38
CA LEU A 92 -0.88 0.98 1.60
C LEU A 92 0.22 -0.03 1.97
N TYR A 93 -0.17 -1.08 2.69
CA TYR A 93 0.73 -2.16 3.10
C TYR A 93 0.49 -3.44 2.30
N CYS A 94 1.58 -4.00 1.76
CA CYS A 94 1.59 -5.37 1.21
C CYS A 94 2.46 -6.26 2.08
N TRP A 95 1.87 -7.25 2.76
CA TRP A 95 2.64 -8.35 3.32
C TRP A 95 2.86 -9.41 2.24
N MET A 96 4.12 -9.62 1.83
CA MET A 96 4.51 -10.78 1.02
C MET A 96 5.19 -11.77 1.95
N LYS A 97 4.54 -12.91 2.18
CA LYS A 97 5.13 -14.01 2.95
C LYS A 97 6.01 -14.79 1.98
N TYR A 98 7.33 -14.81 2.19
CA TYR A 98 8.18 -15.83 1.58
C TYR A 98 7.89 -17.17 2.25
#